data_AF-A0A1R4IZV9-F1
#
_entry.id   AF-A0A1R4IZV9-F1
#
_cell.length_a   1.000
_cell.length_b   1.000
_cell.length_c   1.000
_cell.angle_alpha   90.00
_cell.angle_beta   90.00
_cell.angle_gamma   90.00
#
_symmetry.space_group_name_H-M   'P 1'
#
loop_
_entity.id
_entity.type
_entity.pdbx_description
1 polymer ?
#
loop_
_entity_poly.entity_id
_entity_poly.type
_entity_poly.pdbx_seq_one_letter_code
_entity_poly.pdbx_strand_id
1 'polypeptide(L)'
;MLEKLKKIDLQNALGASIRVSLQTKIASTDNGMAVFFDSLSFNDECELIYFISKGEYCGSCQVLPQEYEKFKAVAKAQNLIN
;
A
#
# COMPACT_ATOMS: atom_id res chain seq x y z
N MET A 1 13.09 -18.76 1.16
CA MET A 1 11.63 -19.01 1.16
C MET A 1 10.98 -17.67 1.47
N LEU A 2 10.58 -16.88 0.45
CA LEU A 2 9.87 -15.62 0.70
C LEU A 2 8.48 -15.98 1.22
N GLU A 3 8.25 -15.82 2.52
CA GLU A 3 6.90 -15.84 3.07
C GLU A 3 6.09 -14.81 2.31
N LYS A 4 5.11 -15.30 1.53
CA LYS A 4 4.17 -14.45 0.82
C LYS A 4 3.38 -13.68 1.87
N LEU A 5 3.78 -12.43 2.14
CA LEU A 5 2.92 -11.41 2.74
C LEU A 5 1.70 -11.26 1.83
N LYS A 6 0.67 -12.10 2.06
CA LYS A 6 -0.54 -12.14 1.24
C LYS A 6 -1.38 -10.89 1.44
N LYS A 7 -1.32 -10.32 2.64
CA LYS A 7 -2.02 -9.11 3.06
C LYS A 7 -1.16 -8.38 4.09
N ILE A 8 -1.08 -7.07 3.97
CA ILE A 8 -0.45 -6.19 4.93
C ILE A 8 -1.55 -5.31 5.50
N ASP A 9 -1.75 -5.38 6.81
CA ASP A 9 -2.65 -4.50 7.52
C ASP A 9 -1.84 -3.29 7.98
N LEU A 10 -2.12 -2.14 7.36
CA LEU A 10 -1.47 -0.86 7.64
C LEU A 10 -2.38 -0.05 8.55
N GLN A 11 -1.90 0.32 9.72
CA GLN A 11 -2.57 1.31 10.55
C GLN A 11 -2.34 2.69 9.94
N ASN A 12 -3.43 3.38 9.60
CA ASN A 12 -3.33 4.76 9.12
C ASN A 12 -3.22 5.74 10.30
N ALA A 13 -2.76 6.95 10.01
CA ALA A 13 -2.64 8.01 11.02
C ALA A 13 -4.01 8.50 11.58
N LEU A 14 -5.13 8.06 10.99
CA LEU A 14 -6.50 8.49 11.29
C LEU A 14 -7.33 7.41 12.02
N GLY A 15 -6.70 6.33 12.48
CA GLY A 15 -7.35 5.24 13.24
C GLY A 15 -8.15 4.22 12.41
N ALA A 16 -8.07 4.25 11.08
CA ALA A 16 -8.63 3.21 10.20
C ALA A 16 -7.54 2.26 9.68
N SER A 17 -7.90 0.99 9.50
CA SER A 17 -6.99 -0.02 8.95
C SER A 17 -7.13 -0.11 7.44
N ILE A 18 -5.99 -0.19 6.77
CA ILE A 18 -5.91 -0.37 5.32
C ILE A 18 -5.29 -1.73 5.06
N ARG A 19 -6.05 -2.61 4.42
CA ARG A 19 -5.60 -3.93 4.03
C ARG A 19 -5.10 -3.87 2.60
N VAL A 20 -3.80 -4.11 2.40
CA VAL A 20 -3.22 -4.16 1.06
C VAL A 20 -2.78 -5.58 0.74
N SER A 21 -3.39 -6.17 -0.28
CA SER A 21 -2.89 -7.41 -0.89
C SER A 21 -2.03 -7.07 -2.10
N LEU A 22 -0.72 -7.23 -1.97
CA LEU A 22 0.22 -7.09 -3.08
C LEU A 22 0.07 -8.19 -4.13
N GLN A 23 -0.46 -9.36 -3.73
CA GLN A 23 -0.73 -10.48 -4.64
C GLN A 23 -1.90 -10.20 -5.58
N THR A 24 -3.03 -9.74 -5.05
CA THR A 24 -4.21 -9.42 -5.86
C THR A 24 -4.20 -7.97 -6.35
N LYS A 25 -3.23 -7.18 -5.90
CA LYS A 25 -3.11 -5.74 -6.08
C LYS A 25 -4.38 -4.96 -5.73
N ILE A 26 -4.93 -5.27 -4.56
CA ILE A 26 -6.11 -4.58 -4.02
C ILE A 26 -5.72 -3.93 -2.70
N ALA A 27 -6.07 -2.66 -2.55
CA ALA A 27 -6.05 -1.96 -1.27
C ALA A 27 -7.50 -1.72 -0.83
N SER A 28 -7.83 -2.01 0.43
CA SER A 28 -9.18 -1.79 0.95
C SER A 28 -9.18 -1.28 2.39
N THR A 29 -10.29 -0.69 2.80
CA THR A 29 -10.55 -0.20 4.16
C THR A 29 -11.64 -1.04 4.83
N ASP A 30 -11.71 -0.98 6.17
CA ASP A 30 -12.77 -1.65 6.93
C ASP A 30 -14.19 -1.14 6.58
N ASN A 31 -14.30 0.08 6.05
CA ASN A 31 -15.57 0.71 5.68
C ASN A 31 -16.03 0.35 4.26
N GLY A 32 -15.39 -0.62 3.60
CA GLY A 32 -15.82 -1.17 2.30
C GLY A 32 -15.27 -0.46 1.07
N MET A 33 -14.44 0.57 1.21
CA MET A 33 -13.72 1.13 0.05
C MET A 33 -12.62 0.16 -0.39
N ALA A 34 -12.53 -0.12 -1.69
CA ALA A 34 -11.48 -0.93 -2.28
C ALA A 34 -11.05 -0.37 -3.64
N VAL A 35 -9.75 -0.39 -3.90
CA VAL A 35 -9.16 0.04 -5.17
C VAL A 35 -8.21 -1.04 -5.69
N PHE A 36 -8.22 -1.23 -7.01
CA PHE A 36 -7.23 -2.03 -7.71
C PHE A 36 -6.06 -1.13 -8.14
N PHE A 37 -4.83 -1.64 -8.08
CA PHE A 37 -3.63 -0.93 -8.49
C PHE A 37 -2.70 -1.82 -9.33
N ASP A 38 -1.82 -1.21 -10.10
CA ASP A 38 -0.78 -1.87 -10.89
C ASP A 38 0.60 -1.68 -10.25
N SER A 39 0.85 -0.49 -9.70
CA SER A 39 2.08 -0.10 -9.02
C SER A 39 1.78 0.88 -7.86
N LEU A 40 2.84 1.20 -7.12
CA LEU A 40 2.84 2.05 -5.95
C LEU A 40 3.86 3.18 -6.14
N SER A 41 3.53 4.38 -5.69
CA SER A 41 4.49 5.48 -5.56
C SER A 41 4.56 5.92 -4.10
N PHE A 42 5.76 6.23 -3.64
CA PHE A 42 6.10 6.47 -2.24
C PHE A 42 6.58 7.92 -2.10
N ASN A 43 5.90 8.71 -1.27
CA ASN A 43 6.33 10.06 -0.93
C ASN A 43 6.94 10.06 0.48
N ASP A 44 8.26 10.17 0.49
CA ASP A 44 9.10 10.09 1.69
C ASP A 44 9.02 11.35 2.58
N GLU A 45 8.45 12.46 2.10
CA GLU A 45 8.32 13.70 2.89
C GLU A 45 7.15 13.66 3.87
N CYS A 46 6.14 12.83 3.60
CA CYS A 46 4.89 12.79 4.35
C CYS A 46 4.32 11.38 4.55
N GLU A 47 5.14 10.35 4.30
CA GLU A 47 4.81 8.94 4.48
C GLU A 47 3.50 8.53 3.78
N LEU A 48 3.29 9.10 2.58
CA LEU A 48 2.14 8.81 1.72
C LEU A 48 2.48 7.73 0.70
N ILE A 49 1.57 6.77 0.58
CA ILE A 49 1.60 5.72 -0.43
C ILE A 49 0.50 6.04 -1.45
N TYR A 50 0.86 6.19 -2.71
CA TYR A 50 -0.05 6.36 -3.83
C TYR A 50 -0.25 5.03 -4.55
N PHE A 51 -1.50 4.66 -4.76
CA PHE A 51 -1.91 3.55 -5.60
C PHE A 51 -2.08 4.02 -7.04
N ILE A 52 -1.41 3.37 -7.98
CA ILE A 52 -1.41 3.75 -9.41
C ILE A 52 -2.00 2.59 -10.22
N SER A 53 -3.03 2.84 -11.03
CA SER A 53 -3.56 1.87 -12.00
C SER A 53 -3.55 2.46 -13.40
N LYS A 54 -3.07 1.70 -14.39
CA LYS A 54 -2.93 2.13 -15.79
C LYS A 54 -2.18 3.47 -15.96
N GLY A 55 -1.25 3.77 -15.04
CA GLY A 55 -0.50 5.02 -15.01
C GLY A 55 -1.21 6.19 -14.32
N GLU A 56 -2.44 5.99 -13.82
CA GLU A 56 -3.24 7.02 -13.16
C GLU A 56 -3.37 6.76 -11.65
N TYR A 57 -3.47 7.84 -10.89
CA TYR A 57 -3.75 7.79 -9.45
C TYR A 57 -5.15 7.22 -9.19
N CYS A 58 -5.25 6.18 -8.36
CA CYS A 58 -6.53 5.58 -7.98
C CYS A 58 -6.81 5.60 -6.47
N GLY A 59 -5.86 6.05 -5.65
CA GLY A 59 -6.05 6.20 -4.22
C GLY A 59 -4.73 6.48 -3.49
N SER A 60 -4.83 6.89 -2.23
CA SER A 60 -3.67 7.07 -1.37
C SER A 60 -3.96 6.59 0.04
N CYS A 61 -2.89 6.30 0.77
CA CYS A 61 -2.95 6.18 2.21
C CYS A 61 -1.73 6.80 2.89
N GLN A 62 -2.01 7.46 4.02
CA GLN A 62 -0.96 7.85 4.96
C GLN A 62 -0.91 6.83 6.07
N VAL A 63 0.28 6.32 6.36
CA VAL A 63 0.50 5.27 7.36
C VAL A 63 1.53 5.73 8.37
N LEU A 64 1.62 5.04 9.50
CA LEU A 64 2.65 5.33 10.50
C LEU A 64 4.06 5.07 9.91
N PRO A 65 5.11 5.83 10.29
CA PRO A 65 6.44 5.72 9.69
C PRO A 65 7.04 4.30 9.68
N GLN A 66 6.82 3.53 10.75
CA GLN A 66 7.29 2.14 10.82
C GLN A 66 6.57 1.21 9.83
N GLU A 67 5.30 1.47 9.54
CA GLU A 67 4.53 0.71 8.55
C GLU A 67 4.92 1.13 7.12
N TYR A 68 5.24 2.42 6.93
CA TYR A 68 5.69 2.96 5.66
C TYR A 68 6.96 2.26 5.16
N GLU A 69 8.02 2.23 5.98
CA GLU A 69 9.31 1.60 5.62
C GLU A 69 9.16 0.10 5.37
N LYS A 70 8.40 -0.59 6.21
CA LYS A 70 8.09 -2.01 6.04
C LYS A 70 7.35 -2.25 4.73
N PHE A 71 6.35 -1.44 4.40
CA PHE A 71 5.57 -1.58 3.18
C PHE A 71 6.42 -1.28 1.94
N LYS A 72 7.26 -0.23 1.97
CA LYS A 72 8.19 0.13 0.89
C LYS A 72 9.19 -0.99 0.60
N ALA A 73 9.76 -1.60 1.63
CA ALA A 73 10.67 -2.73 1.48
C ALA A 73 10.00 -3.93 0.78
N VAL A 74 8.76 -4.26 1.17
CA VAL A 74 8.01 -5.38 0.57
C VAL A 74 7.59 -5.07 -0.86
N ALA A 75 7.12 -3.84 -1.14
CA ALA A 75 6.77 -3.39 -2.49
C ALA A 75 7.98 -3.43 -3.43
N LYS A 76 9.16 -3.01 -2.95
CA LYS A 76 10.43 -3.08 -3.69
C LYS A 76 10.80 -4.53 -4.03
N ALA A 77 10.69 -5.45 -3.07
CA ALA A 77 10.98 -6.87 -3.30
C ALA A 77 10.04 -7.53 -4.33
N GLN A 78 8.88 -6.93 -4.60
CA GLN A 78 7.89 -7.42 -5.55
C GLN A 78 7.88 -6.64 -6.88
N ASN A 79 8.83 -5.71 -7.10
CA ASN A 79 8.88 -4.84 -8.29
C ASN A 79 7.57 -4.07 -8.52
N LEU A 80 6.96 -3.57 -7.44
CA LEU A 80 5.69 -2.82 -7.50
C LEU A 80 5.89 -1.30 -7.41
N ILE A 81 7.13 -0.80 -7.31
CA ILE A 81 7.41 0.63 -7.22
C ILE A 81 7.51 1.22 -8.64
N ASN A 82 6.79 2.32 -8.88
CA ASN A 82 6.94 3.17 -10.07
C ASN A 82 8.13 4.11 -9.90
#